data_AF-A0A392RVS4-F1
#
_entry.id   AF-A0A392RVS4-F1
#
_cell.length_a   1.000
_cell.length_b   1.000
_cell.length_c   1.000
_cell.angle_alpha   90.00
_cell.angle_beta   90.00
_cell.angle_gamma   90.00
#
_symmetry.space_group_name_H-M   'P 1'
#
loop_
_entity.id
_entity.type
_entity.pdbx_description
1 polymer ?
#
loop_
_entity_poly.entity_id
_entity_poly.type
_entity_poly.pdbx_seq_one_letter_code
_entity_poly.pdbx_strand_id
1 'polypeptide(L)'
;MRQRRWLEFLKDYDFKLSYHPRKANMVADALSRKSLHMSSLMVKELNLIEEFRDLSLVCKVTPRSVKLGMLKLTNPFLEEVKECQKRNKKLMEKLVPISEGKEVNFGV
;
A
#
# COMPACT_ATOMS: atom_id res chain seq x y z
N MET A 1 -6.44 20.78 -25.99
CA MET A 1 -7.78 20.14 -26.00
C MET A 1 -8.60 20.35 -24.71
N ARG A 2 -8.05 20.34 -23.48
CA ARG A 2 -8.86 20.51 -22.25
C ARG A 2 -9.59 21.86 -22.13
N GLN A 3 -8.95 22.97 -22.50
CA GLN A 3 -9.57 24.31 -22.40
C GLN A 3 -10.85 24.45 -23.24
N ARG A 4 -10.90 23.85 -24.43
CA ARG A 4 -12.08 23.91 -25.32
C ARG A 4 -13.29 23.20 -24.70
N ARG A 5 -13.06 22.03 -24.07
CA ARG A 5 -14.10 21.27 -23.37
C ARG A 5 -14.65 22.02 -22.14
N TRP A 6 -13.78 22.73 -21.41
CA TRP A 6 -14.20 23.59 -20.30
C TRP A 6 -15.00 24.80 -20.78
N LEU A 7 -14.59 25.42 -21.89
CA LEU A 7 -15.33 26.52 -22.49
C LEU A 7 -16.71 26.09 -22.98
N GLU A 8 -16.86 24.90 -23.55
CA GLU A 8 -18.15 24.34 -23.93
C GLU A 8 -19.05 24.13 -22.71
N PHE A 9 -18.54 23.54 -21.64
CA PHE A 9 -19.28 23.32 -20.39
C PHE A 9 -19.71 24.62 -19.72
N LEU A 10 -18.85 25.64 -19.73
CA LEU A 10 -19.12 26.91 -19.08
C LEU A 10 -20.20 27.73 -19.79
N LYS A 11 -20.45 27.54 -21.09
CA LYS A 11 -21.44 28.30 -21.86
C LYS A 11 -22.86 28.26 -21.29
N ASP A 12 -23.19 27.18 -20.57
CA ASP A 12 -24.52 26.97 -19.99
C ASP A 12 -24.70 27.64 -18.62
N TYR A 13 -23.62 28.23 -18.07
CA TYR A 13 -23.65 28.96 -16.81
C TYR A 13 -23.72 30.47 -17.08
N ASP A 14 -24.56 31.17 -16.33
CA ASP A 14 -24.53 32.65 -16.29
C ASP A 14 -23.39 33.11 -15.37
N PHE A 15 -22.21 33.34 -15.95
CA PHE A 15 -21.04 33.83 -15.22
C PHE A 15 -20.26 34.85 -16.05
N LYS A 16 -19.60 35.78 -15.36
CA LYS A 16 -18.68 36.76 -15.95
C LYS A 16 -17.25 36.44 -15.53
N LEU A 17 -16.35 36.27 -16.49
CA LEU A 17 -14.94 36.08 -16.19
C LEU A 17 -14.33 37.40 -15.71
N SER A 18 -13.98 37.48 -14.43
CA SER A 18 -13.29 38.62 -13.83
C SER A 18 -11.99 38.21 -13.17
N TYR A 19 -10.92 38.96 -13.44
CA TYR A 19 -9.68 38.80 -12.69
C TYR A 19 -9.81 39.47 -11.33
N HIS A 20 -9.64 38.68 -10.27
CA HIS A 20 -9.65 39.21 -8.91
C HIS A 20 -8.25 39.22 -8.30
N PRO A 21 -7.78 40.39 -7.82
CA PRO A 21 -6.55 40.47 -7.06
C PRO A 21 -6.61 39.68 -5.75
N ARG A 22 -5.42 39.37 -5.23
CA ARG A 22 -5.12 38.47 -4.09
C ARG A 22 -6.14 38.45 -2.94
N LYS A 23 -6.72 39.60 -2.56
CA LYS A 23 -7.71 39.71 -1.46
C LYS A 23 -8.99 38.91 -1.68
N ALA A 24 -9.51 38.85 -2.91
CA ALA A 24 -10.72 38.06 -3.20
C ALA A 24 -10.41 36.55 -3.30
N ASN A 25 -9.17 36.17 -3.60
CA ASN A 25 -8.73 34.77 -3.70
C ASN A 25 -8.32 34.16 -2.36
N MET A 26 -8.34 34.94 -1.27
CA MET A 26 -7.89 34.47 0.04
C MET A 26 -8.68 33.25 0.52
N VAL A 27 -9.99 33.22 0.30
CA VAL A 27 -10.85 32.10 0.70
C VAL A 27 -10.53 30.85 -0.14
N ALA A 28 -10.41 31.00 -1.45
CA ALA A 28 -10.06 29.90 -2.34
C ALA A 28 -8.66 29.33 -2.05
N ASP A 29 -7.67 30.19 -1.79
CA ASP A 29 -6.31 29.80 -1.41
C ASP A 29 -6.29 29.09 -0.05
N ALA A 30 -6.98 29.62 0.96
CA ALA A 30 -7.08 28.99 2.27
C ALA A 30 -7.75 27.61 2.21
N LEU A 31 -8.85 27.49 1.46
CA LEU A 31 -9.55 26.21 1.27
C LEU A 31 -8.69 25.21 0.48
N SER A 32 -8.01 25.67 -0.58
CA SER A 32 -7.10 24.83 -1.37
C SER A 32 -5.97 24.26 -0.51
N ARG A 33 -5.32 25.10 0.30
CA ARG A 33 -4.26 24.67 1.22
C ARG A 33 -4.77 23.68 2.27
N LYS A 34 -5.96 23.92 2.83
CA LYS A 34 -6.60 22.99 3.77
C LYS A 34 -6.87 21.63 3.12
N SER A 35 -7.40 21.62 1.90
CA SER A 35 -7.65 20.38 1.14
C SER A 35 -6.35 19.62 0.89
N LEU A 36 -5.30 20.29 0.43
CA LEU A 36 -3.99 19.66 0.19
C LEU A 36 -3.40 19.08 1.47
N HIS A 37 -3.50 19.81 2.58
CA HIS A 37 -3.04 19.33 3.88
C HIS A 37 -3.82 18.08 4.32
N MET A 38 -5.16 18.08 4.17
CA MET A 38 -5.99 16.91 4.46
C MET A 38 -5.60 15.71 3.58
N SER A 39 -5.40 15.91 2.28
CA SER A 39 -4.92 14.85 1.38
C SER A 39 -3.56 14.29 1.83
N SER A 40 -2.63 15.17 2.24
CA SER A 40 -1.32 14.74 2.75
C SER A 40 -1.43 13.93 4.04
N LEU A 41 -2.31 14.31 4.96
CA LEU A 41 -2.57 13.56 6.19
C LEU A 41 -3.19 12.19 5.89
N MET A 42 -4.15 12.12 4.97
CA MET A 42 -4.78 10.85 4.56
C MET A 42 -3.75 9.88 3.97
N VAL A 43 -2.83 10.36 3.13
CA VAL A 43 -1.75 9.53 2.57
C VAL A 43 -0.85 9.00 3.69
N LYS A 44 -0.47 9.84 4.66
CA LYS A 44 0.35 9.41 5.81
C LYS A 44 -0.37 8.37 6.68
N GLU A 45 -1.67 8.55 6.89
CA GLU A 45 -2.50 7.60 7.64
C GLU A 45 -2.56 6.23 6.94
N LEU A 46 -2.76 6.23 5.62
CA LEU A 46 -2.74 4.99 4.83
C LEU A 46 -1.38 4.28 4.92
N ASN A 47 -0.27 5.01 4.78
CA ASN A 47 1.07 4.43 4.93
C ASN A 47 1.26 3.79 6.31
N LEU A 48 0.80 4.46 7.38
CA LEU A 48 0.91 3.93 8.74
C LEU A 48 0.07 2.66 8.92
N ILE A 49 -1.11 2.58 8.28
CA ILE A 49 -1.95 1.38 8.28
C ILE A 49 -1.25 0.22 7.55
N GLU A 50 -0.60 0.49 6.42
CA GLU A 50 0.18 -0.52 5.68
C GLU A 50 1.36 -1.01 6.52
N GLU A 51 2.17 -0.11 7.07
CA GLU A 51 3.29 -0.47 7.96
C GLU A 51 2.81 -1.28 9.16
N PHE A 52 1.68 -0.91 9.76
CA PHE A 52 1.10 -1.64 10.89
C PHE A 52 0.63 -3.04 10.50
N ARG A 53 0.07 -3.23 9.29
CA ARG A 53 -0.28 -4.55 8.77
C ARG A 53 0.95 -5.41 8.55
N ASP A 54 2.01 -4.84 7.95
CA ASP A 54 3.25 -5.55 7.66
C ASP A 54 4.01 -5.96 8.93
N LEU A 55 3.83 -5.19 10.01
CA LEU A 55 4.38 -5.48 11.33
C LEU A 55 3.89 -6.82 11.93
N SER A 56 2.89 -7.49 11.34
CA SER A 56 2.50 -8.87 11.68
C SER A 56 2.33 -9.12 13.19
N LEU A 57 1.74 -8.15 13.90
CA LEU A 57 1.60 -8.20 15.35
C LEU A 57 0.65 -9.33 15.78
N VAL A 58 1.03 -10.06 16.83
CA VAL A 58 0.12 -10.94 17.54
C VAL A 58 -0.78 -10.09 18.43
N CYS A 59 -2.09 -10.24 18.26
CA CYS A 59 -3.10 -9.56 19.07
C CYS A 59 -3.75 -10.54 20.06
N LYS A 60 -3.68 -10.21 21.36
CA LYS A 60 -4.37 -10.94 22.42
C LYS A 60 -5.27 -10.01 23.21
N VAL A 61 -6.58 -10.22 23.06
CA VAL A 61 -7.60 -9.51 23.84
C VAL A 61 -7.70 -10.16 25.23
N THR A 62 -7.79 -9.32 26.27
CA THR A 62 -8.05 -9.72 27.66
C THR A 62 -9.25 -8.93 28.17
N PRO A 63 -9.87 -9.32 29.31
CA PRO A 63 -11.05 -8.62 29.81
C PRO A 63 -10.87 -7.13 30.12
N ARG A 64 -9.63 -6.65 30.28
CA ARG A 64 -9.32 -5.26 30.64
C ARG A 64 -8.38 -4.54 29.66
N SER A 65 -7.82 -5.24 28.67
CA SER A 65 -6.87 -4.64 27.74
C SER A 65 -6.63 -5.49 26.50
N VAL A 66 -6.01 -4.88 25.48
CA VAL A 66 -5.46 -5.58 24.32
C VAL A 66 -3.94 -5.59 24.43
N LYS A 67 -3.32 -6.75 24.22
CA LYS A 67 -1.87 -6.89 24.14
C LYS A 67 -1.48 -7.09 22.68
N LEU A 68 -0.55 -6.27 22.20
CA LEU A 68 0.06 -6.37 20.89
C LEU A 68 1.55 -6.66 21.06
N GLY A 69 2.09 -7.60 20.29
CA GLY A 69 3.52 -7.87 20.30
C GLY A 69 3.96 -8.72 19.11
N MET A 70 5.21 -8.55 18.71
CA MET A 70 5.88 -9.40 17.73
C MET A 70 7.28 -9.69 18.25
N LEU A 71 7.67 -10.96 18.26
CA LEU A 71 9.05 -11.38 18.46
C LEU A 71 9.55 -11.99 17.16
N LYS A 72 10.48 -11.30 16.49
CA LYS A 72 11.13 -11.80 15.28
C LYS A 72 12.48 -12.41 15.65
N LEU A 73 12.56 -13.73 15.69
CA LEU A 73 13.82 -14.46 15.80
C LEU A 73 14.26 -14.86 14.39
N THR A 74 15.31 -14.23 13.87
CA THR A 74 15.90 -14.60 12.57
C THR A 74 17.08 -15.53 12.78
N ASN A 75 17.07 -16.68 12.11
CA ASN A 75 18.21 -17.58 12.02
C ASN A 75 18.57 -17.77 10.53
N PRO A 76 19.84 -17.56 10.13
CA PRO A 76 20.26 -17.71 8.73
C PRO A 76 20.10 -19.14 8.20
N PHE A 77 19.99 -20.14 9.08
CA PHE A 77 19.91 -21.55 8.73
C PHE A 77 18.83 -21.86 7.68
N LEU A 78 17.65 -21.25 7.74
CA LEU A 78 16.61 -21.49 6.72
C LEU A 78 17.01 -20.98 5.33
N GLU A 79 17.72 -19.86 5.27
CA GLU A 79 18.25 -19.35 4.00
C GLU A 79 19.41 -20.21 3.51
N GLU A 80 20.30 -20.67 4.40
CA GLU A 80 21.36 -21.63 4.07
C GLU A 80 20.78 -22.96 3.55
N VAL A 81 19.72 -23.48 4.17
CA VAL A 81 19.01 -24.67 3.72
C VAL A 81 18.40 -24.42 2.33
N LYS A 82 17.71 -23.30 2.11
CA LYS A 82 17.16 -22.96 0.77
C LYS A 82 18.26 -22.92 -0.29
N GLU A 83 19.39 -22.28 -0.02
CA GLU A 83 20.52 -22.21 -0.94
C GLU A 83 21.14 -23.59 -1.22
N CYS A 84 21.27 -24.42 -0.18
CA CYS A 84 21.72 -25.80 -0.34
C CYS A 84 20.74 -26.66 -1.15
N GLN A 85 19.43 -26.48 -0.97
CA GLN A 85 18.39 -27.21 -1.71
C GLN A 85 18.41 -26.87 -3.20
N LYS A 86 18.67 -25.61 -3.59
CA LYS A 86 18.85 -25.21 -4.99
C LYS A 86 19.99 -25.97 -5.69
N ARG A 87 21.03 -26.36 -4.94
CA ARG A 87 22.17 -27.13 -5.44
C ARG A 87 21.93 -28.63 -5.45
N ASN A 88 20.85 -29.11 -4.82
CA ASN A 88 20.57 -30.54 -4.69
C ASN A 88 19.83 -31.07 -5.93
N LYS A 89 20.53 -31.83 -6.77
CA LYS A 89 19.98 -32.41 -8.00
C LYS A 89 18.70 -33.23 -7.76
N LYS A 90 18.66 -34.06 -6.72
CA LYS A 90 17.50 -34.91 -6.41
C LYS A 90 16.26 -34.09 -6.04
N LEU A 91 16.44 -32.94 -5.38
CA LEU A 91 15.34 -32.03 -5.06
C LEU A 91 14.87 -31.27 -6.31
N MET A 92 15.80 -30.83 -7.15
CA MET A 92 15.48 -30.14 -8.41
C MET A 92 14.74 -31.05 -9.39
N GLU A 93 15.11 -32.33 -9.47
CA GLU A 93 14.41 -33.34 -10.28
C GLU A 93 12.97 -33.58 -9.81
N LYS A 94 12.72 -33.54 -8.49
CA LYS A 94 11.37 -33.64 -7.93
C LYS A 94 10.54 -32.36 -8.11
N LEU A 95 11.19 -31.20 -8.25
CA LEU A 95 10.53 -29.90 -8.42
C LEU A 95 9.81 -29.76 -9.77
N VAL A 96 10.36 -30.38 -10.83
CA VAL A 96 9.78 -30.37 -12.19
C VAL A 96 8.36 -30.95 -12.22
N PRO A 97 8.10 -32.20 -11.78
CA PRO A 97 6.74 -32.75 -11.77
C PRO A 97 5.77 -32.00 -10.83
N ILE A 98 6.25 -31.42 -9.73
CA ILE A 98 5.43 -30.58 -8.84
C ILE A 98 4.95 -29.32 -9.56
N SER A 99 5.83 -28.68 -10.34
CA SER A 99 5.46 -27.50 -11.14
C SER A 99 4.44 -27.82 -12.24
N GLU A 100 4.40 -29.07 -12.68
CA GLU A 100 3.42 -29.61 -13.63
C GLU A 100 2.13 -30.10 -12.94
N GLY A 101 2.00 -29.94 -11.62
CA GLY A 101 0.84 -30.39 -10.85
C GLY A 101 0.74 -31.90 -10.63
N LYS A 102 1.81 -32.66 -10.88
CA LYS A 102 1.87 -34.10 -10.65
C LYS A 102 2.23 -34.40 -9.19
N GLU A 103 1.58 -35.39 -8.59
CA GLU A 103 1.93 -35.86 -7.26
C GLU A 103 3.34 -36.48 -7.27
N VAL A 104 4.16 -36.04 -6.33
CA VAL A 104 5.52 -36.56 -6.15
C VAL A 104 5.60 -37.24 -4.79
N ASN A 105 5.92 -38.53 -4.82
CA ASN A 105 6.09 -39.28 -3.60
C ASN A 105 7.46 -38.98 -2.99
N PHE A 106 7.46 -38.46 -1.77
CA PHE A 106 8.69 -38.10 -1.08
C PHE A 106 9.34 -39.27 -0.37
N GLY A 107 8.62 -40.38 -0.16
CA GLY A 107 9.12 -41.58 0.51
C GLY A 107 9.63 -41.25 1.90
N VAL A 108 8.70 -41.10 2.85
CA VAL A 108 9.01 -41.04 4.29
C VAL A 108 8.92 -42.44 4.86
#